data_AF-A0A498L820-F1
#
_entry.id   AF-A0A498L820-F1
#
_cell.length_a   1.000
_cell.length_b   1.000
_cell.length_c   1.000
_cell.angle_alpha   90.00
_cell.angle_beta   90.00
_cell.angle_gamma   90.00
#
_symmetry.space_group_name_H-M   'P 1'
#
loop_
_entity.id
_entity.type
_entity.pdbx_description
1 polymer ?
#
loop_
_entity_poly.entity_id
_entity_poly.type
_entity_poly.pdbx_seq_one_letter_code
_entity_poly.pdbx_strand_id
1 'polypeptide(L)'
;MLCGDDALRMLVSQRLSPEVCVSQVELLLSYSQDLSGSTCTTSNYHLSQVCSEVVLKTLELMSHLRQQMPDMETSFYRILQDQRMVTPLSLALTSNCREHVQVALRMLFEAAPLPNFPSVILGDSIAANNAYRQKDSELSIRSISANEDVSFVGKSFPTVHAEPSGSAYQSIDSLIEKLQNGVELQEKVRDVHMSEIIDVYEQKLSALACKEGHLQDLLEAKARALSQADRFIAQYRRQRAQAEAEARKLASLLKDTERKKEDLQTELNDHLLEVERLKSDSQQLLEHNSRLQAVADQHQELKGTYNQLLSRYDKSEGMLKELQAAHISLNQQAEGLRKTNEGLKLQQERTLAEVADKEQQIKSLKTDVQEKERKITGLQNDLRRHEEQIHEMEENISILRKELNKTEQARKDTSIKASSLELQKSQLEAKLEKMEEELGKHTQMIAMIHSLSSGKLKGDITANLSL
;
A
#
# COMPACT_ATOMS: atom_id res chain seq x y z
N MET A 1 37.49 -15.59 15.70
CA MET A 1 38.27 -14.54 15.00
C MET A 1 37.88 -14.39 13.54
N LEU A 2 37.85 -15.46 12.71
CA LEU A 2 37.48 -15.36 11.29
C LEU A 2 36.02 -14.93 11.04
N CYS A 3 35.07 -15.39 11.86
CA CYS A 3 33.66 -14.99 11.74
C CYS A 3 33.35 -13.60 12.32
N GLY A 4 34.35 -12.82 12.77
CA GLY A 4 34.15 -11.46 13.25
C GLY A 4 34.04 -10.42 12.12
N ASP A 5 34.60 -10.74 10.95
CA ASP A 5 34.54 -9.93 9.73
C ASP A 5 33.55 -10.58 8.74
N ASP A 6 32.68 -9.79 8.13
CA ASP A 6 31.60 -10.30 7.27
C ASP A 6 32.13 -10.95 5.99
N ALA A 7 33.24 -10.47 5.42
CA ALA A 7 33.83 -11.05 4.22
C ALA A 7 34.50 -12.40 4.51
N LEU A 8 35.20 -12.51 5.64
CA LEU A 8 35.79 -13.77 6.09
C LEU A 8 34.71 -14.77 6.53
N ARG A 9 33.62 -14.30 7.15
CA ARG A 9 32.46 -15.15 7.51
C ARG A 9 31.83 -15.79 6.28
N MET A 10 31.68 -15.03 5.19
CA MET A 10 31.19 -15.54 3.90
C MET A 10 32.12 -16.58 3.27
N LEU A 11 33.43 -16.45 3.43
CA LEU A 11 34.37 -17.47 2.95
C LEU A 11 34.29 -18.77 3.76
N VAL A 12 34.04 -18.67 5.06
CA VAL A 12 33.85 -19.84 5.93
C VAL A 12 32.55 -20.56 5.59
N SER A 13 31.43 -19.84 5.38
CA SER A 13 30.14 -20.44 5.02
C SER A 13 30.14 -21.13 3.64
N GLN A 14 31.03 -20.76 2.73
CA GLN A 14 31.21 -21.46 1.45
C GLN A 14 32.01 -22.78 1.57
N ARG A 15 32.74 -22.99 2.67
CA ARG A 15 33.68 -24.11 2.82
C ARG A 15 33.27 -25.11 3.90
N LEU A 16 32.48 -24.69 4.87
CA LEU A 16 31.97 -25.52 5.95
C LEU A 16 30.55 -25.97 5.62
N SER A 17 30.23 -27.25 5.82
CA SER A 17 28.87 -27.76 5.65
C SER A 17 28.18 -27.95 7.02
N PRO A 18 26.85 -27.76 7.12
CA PRO A 18 26.12 -28.01 8.36
C PRO A 18 26.26 -29.44 8.88
N GLU A 19 26.34 -30.44 7.99
CA GLU A 19 26.48 -31.85 8.32
C GLU A 19 27.80 -32.15 9.05
N VAL A 20 28.88 -31.45 8.69
CA VAL A 20 30.18 -31.58 9.37
C VAL A 20 30.09 -31.07 10.81
N CYS A 21 29.41 -29.95 11.04
CA CYS A 21 29.21 -29.43 12.40
C CYS A 21 28.33 -30.37 13.23
N VAL A 22 27.23 -30.85 12.66
CA VAL A 22 26.30 -31.76 13.35
C VAL A 22 26.98 -33.08 13.70
N SER A 23 27.64 -33.73 12.73
CA SER A 23 28.33 -35.00 12.96
C SER A 23 29.47 -34.88 13.99
N GLN A 24 30.21 -33.77 13.98
CA GLN A 24 31.24 -33.50 14.98
C GLN A 24 30.64 -33.35 16.38
N VAL A 25 29.52 -32.63 16.52
CA VAL A 25 28.85 -32.46 17.82
C VAL A 25 28.25 -33.78 18.30
N GLU A 26 27.58 -34.54 17.44
CA GLU A 26 27.00 -35.84 17.78
C GLU A 26 28.08 -36.84 18.25
N LEU A 27 29.23 -36.86 17.58
CA LEU A 27 30.36 -37.69 17.98
C LEU A 27 30.87 -37.32 19.37
N LEU A 28 31.08 -36.03 19.63
CA LEU A 28 31.61 -35.54 20.91
C LEU A 28 30.61 -35.71 22.07
N LEU A 29 29.32 -35.51 21.82
CA LEU A 29 28.27 -35.74 22.81
C LEU A 29 28.14 -37.23 23.16
N SER A 30 28.25 -38.12 22.18
CA SER A 30 28.21 -39.57 22.41
C SER A 30 29.43 -40.02 23.23
N TYR A 31 30.61 -39.53 22.89
CA TYR A 31 31.85 -39.85 23.61
C TYR A 31 31.84 -39.37 25.08
N SER A 32 31.26 -38.18 25.33
CA SER A 32 31.15 -37.61 26.68
C SER A 32 30.17 -38.38 27.59
N GLN A 33 29.18 -39.05 27.00
CA GLN A 33 28.19 -39.84 27.72
C GLN A 33 28.75 -41.18 28.20
N ASP A 34 29.58 -41.84 27.39
CA ASP A 34 30.25 -43.10 27.75
C ASP A 34 31.27 -42.93 28.90
N LEU A 35 31.84 -41.73 29.02
CA LEU A 35 32.80 -41.37 30.09
C LEU A 35 32.17 -41.17 31.47
N SER A 36 30.88 -40.82 31.55
CA SER A 36 30.17 -40.60 32.83
C SER A 36 29.76 -41.91 33.53
N GLY A 37 29.75 -43.04 32.82
CA GLY A 37 29.34 -44.35 33.38
C GLY A 37 30.48 -45.21 33.96
N SER A 38 31.74 -44.85 33.73
CA SER A 38 32.91 -45.60 34.17
C SER A 38 33.58 -44.92 35.36
N THR A 39 34.05 -45.72 36.33
CA THR A 39 34.69 -45.27 37.58
C THR A 39 35.58 -44.04 37.38
N CYS A 40 35.23 -42.95 38.07
CA CYS A 40 35.79 -41.61 37.92
C CYS A 40 37.30 -41.58 38.16
N THR A 41 38.08 -41.55 37.08
CA THR A 41 39.49 -41.14 37.11
C THR A 41 39.59 -39.66 36.72
N THR A 42 40.52 -38.93 37.33
CA THR A 42 40.78 -37.50 37.04
C THR A 42 41.04 -37.23 35.55
N SER A 43 41.54 -38.22 34.81
CA SER A 43 41.73 -38.17 33.35
C SER A 43 40.41 -38.10 32.56
N ASN A 44 39.34 -38.76 33.02
CA ASN A 44 38.05 -38.80 32.33
C ASN A 44 37.30 -37.47 32.45
N TYR A 45 37.46 -36.78 33.58
CA TYR A 45 36.90 -35.44 33.80
C TYR A 45 37.54 -34.39 32.87
N HIS A 46 38.86 -34.41 32.73
CA HIS A 46 39.57 -33.48 31.84
C HIS A 46 39.21 -33.71 30.36
N LEU A 47 39.02 -34.96 29.95
CA LEU A 47 38.59 -35.29 28.59
C LEU A 47 37.15 -34.83 28.33
N SER A 48 36.24 -35.07 29.29
CA SER A 48 34.85 -34.57 29.22
C SER A 48 34.79 -33.04 29.16
N GLN A 49 35.70 -32.34 29.85
CA GLN A 49 35.81 -30.89 29.81
C GLN A 49 36.24 -30.40 28.42
N VAL A 50 37.27 -31.02 27.81
CA VAL A 50 37.72 -30.67 26.45
C VAL A 50 36.62 -30.94 25.42
N CYS A 51 35.96 -32.10 25.48
CA CYS A 51 34.83 -32.41 24.58
C CYS A 51 33.70 -31.38 24.70
N SER A 52 33.36 -31.00 25.93
CA SER A 52 32.34 -29.99 26.22
C SER A 52 32.70 -28.61 25.65
N GLU A 53 33.98 -28.21 25.77
CA GLU A 53 34.47 -26.96 25.22
C GLU A 53 34.38 -26.94 23.69
N VAL A 54 34.81 -28.02 23.03
CA VAL A 54 34.74 -28.14 21.56
C VAL A 54 33.29 -28.13 21.07
N VAL A 55 32.37 -28.80 21.78
CA VAL A 55 30.93 -28.76 21.46
C VAL A 55 30.41 -27.32 21.52
N LEU A 56 30.70 -26.59 22.60
CA LEU A 56 30.22 -25.20 22.74
C LEU A 56 30.88 -24.25 21.74
N LYS A 57 32.15 -24.45 21.39
CA LYS A 57 32.81 -23.67 20.34
C LYS A 57 32.28 -23.97 18.94
N THR A 58 31.89 -25.22 18.69
CA THR A 58 31.22 -25.60 17.44
C THR A 58 29.83 -24.97 17.36
N LEU A 59 29.06 -24.98 18.45
CA LEU A 59 27.77 -24.28 18.52
C LEU A 59 27.91 -22.76 18.41
N GLU A 60 28.94 -22.17 19.02
CA GLU A 60 29.25 -20.75 18.84
C GLU A 60 29.50 -20.44 17.37
N LEU A 61 30.27 -21.26 16.65
CA LEU A 61 30.48 -21.13 15.21
C LEU A 61 29.17 -21.26 14.41
N MET A 62 28.36 -22.28 14.71
CA MET A 62 27.05 -22.48 14.08
C MET A 62 26.13 -21.26 14.27
N SER A 63 26.10 -20.69 15.48
CA SER A 63 25.32 -19.48 15.80
C SER A 63 25.73 -18.26 14.95
N HIS A 64 27.03 -18.10 14.66
CA HIS A 64 27.50 -17.02 13.79
C HIS A 64 27.19 -17.26 12.30
N LEU A 65 27.05 -18.52 11.88
CA LEU A 65 26.83 -18.87 10.47
C LEU A 65 25.37 -19.19 10.13
N ARG A 66 24.47 -19.31 11.12
CA ARG A 66 23.09 -19.80 10.96
C ARG A 66 22.25 -19.03 9.94
N GLN A 67 22.49 -17.73 9.78
CA GLN A 67 21.77 -16.87 8.82
C GLN A 67 22.31 -16.99 7.38
N GLN A 68 23.52 -17.51 7.20
CA GLN A 68 24.21 -17.54 5.90
C GLN A 68 24.18 -18.91 5.23
N MET A 69 23.80 -19.97 5.97
CA MET A 69 23.77 -21.34 5.46
C MET A 69 22.37 -21.95 5.62
N PRO A 70 21.80 -22.56 4.56
CA PRO A 70 20.55 -23.29 4.66
C PRO A 70 20.71 -24.47 5.63
N ASP A 71 19.63 -24.83 6.34
CA ASP A 71 19.54 -25.95 7.29
C ASP A 71 20.43 -25.87 8.56
N MET A 72 21.35 -24.90 8.64
CA MET A 72 22.20 -24.67 9.80
C MET A 72 21.39 -24.20 11.01
N GLU A 73 20.43 -23.29 10.81
CA GLU A 73 19.57 -22.78 11.88
C GLU A 73 18.71 -23.88 12.52
N THR A 74 18.07 -24.71 11.69
CA THR A 74 17.27 -25.85 12.16
C THR A 74 18.13 -26.88 12.90
N SER A 75 19.34 -27.15 12.39
CA SER A 75 20.28 -28.08 13.03
C SER A 75 20.81 -27.54 14.36
N PHE A 76 21.08 -26.23 14.45
CA PHE A 76 21.52 -25.56 15.68
C PHE A 76 20.50 -25.71 16.80
N TYR A 77 19.23 -25.40 16.55
CA TYR A 77 18.18 -25.53 17.58
C TYR A 77 17.87 -27.00 17.91
N ARG A 78 17.98 -27.92 16.94
CA ARG A 78 17.84 -29.36 17.20
C ARG A 78 18.90 -29.86 18.19
N ILE A 79 20.16 -29.43 18.01
CA ILE A 79 21.23 -29.78 18.95
C ILE A 79 21.00 -29.17 20.32
N LEU A 80 20.56 -27.90 20.40
CA LEU A 80 20.27 -27.25 21.69
C LEU A 80 19.12 -27.92 22.48
N GLN A 81 18.22 -28.62 21.80
CA GLN A 81 17.16 -29.43 22.43
C GLN A 81 17.64 -30.83 22.87
N ASP A 82 18.83 -31.27 22.47
CA ASP A 82 19.38 -32.56 22.86
C ASP A 82 19.70 -32.57 24.36
N GLN A 83 19.16 -33.53 25.11
CA GLN A 83 19.40 -33.67 26.55
C GLN A 83 20.88 -33.83 26.90
N ARG A 84 21.71 -34.33 25.98
CA ARG A 84 23.15 -34.49 26.17
C ARG A 84 23.88 -33.15 26.28
N MET A 85 23.25 -32.04 25.88
CA MET A 85 23.78 -30.68 26.04
C MET A 85 23.86 -30.20 27.49
N VAL A 86 23.19 -30.88 28.43
CA VAL A 86 23.25 -30.55 29.86
C VAL A 86 24.68 -30.57 30.40
N THR A 87 25.46 -31.59 30.03
CA THR A 87 26.83 -31.78 30.52
C THR A 87 27.78 -30.67 30.02
N PRO A 88 27.84 -30.36 28.70
CA PRO A 88 28.63 -29.23 28.23
C PRO A 88 28.25 -27.87 28.83
N LEU A 89 26.94 -27.59 28.94
CA LEU A 89 26.46 -26.32 29.48
C LEU A 89 26.79 -26.18 30.97
N SER A 90 26.56 -27.22 31.77
CA SER A 90 26.84 -27.18 33.22
C SER A 90 28.34 -27.06 33.52
N LEU A 91 29.22 -27.73 32.78
CA LEU A 91 30.67 -27.62 32.95
C LEU A 91 31.19 -26.22 32.58
N ALA A 92 30.65 -25.63 31.51
CA ALA A 92 31.07 -24.30 31.07
C ALA A 92 30.51 -23.17 31.94
N LEU A 93 29.27 -23.30 32.45
CA LEU A 93 28.66 -22.33 33.38
C LEU A 93 29.34 -22.31 34.76
N THR A 94 29.93 -23.43 35.17
CA THR A 94 30.67 -23.58 36.44
C THR A 94 32.18 -23.43 36.27
N SER A 95 32.64 -23.07 35.07
CA SER A 95 34.05 -22.83 34.75
C SER A 95 34.59 -21.56 35.44
N ASN A 96 35.89 -21.54 35.73
CA ASN A 96 36.61 -20.31 36.14
C ASN A 96 37.05 -19.45 34.94
N CYS A 97 36.90 -19.93 33.71
CA CYS A 97 37.22 -19.17 32.50
C CYS A 97 36.03 -18.30 32.09
N ARG A 98 36.22 -16.97 32.08
CA ARG A 98 35.20 -15.98 31.68
C ARG A 98 34.61 -16.28 30.30
N GLU A 99 35.43 -16.65 29.33
CA GLU A 99 34.97 -16.90 27.97
C GLU A 99 34.03 -18.10 27.90
N HIS A 100 34.31 -19.17 28.64
CA HIS A 100 33.47 -20.37 28.68
C HIS A 100 32.10 -20.05 29.25
N VAL A 101 32.06 -19.30 30.35
CA VAL A 101 30.80 -18.87 30.97
C VAL A 101 29.99 -17.99 30.02
N GLN A 102 30.64 -17.05 29.32
CA GLN A 102 29.95 -16.17 28.36
C GLN A 102 29.40 -16.91 27.14
N VAL A 103 30.13 -17.89 26.60
CA VAL A 103 29.64 -18.75 25.50
C VAL A 103 28.45 -19.57 25.99
N ALA A 104 28.59 -20.21 27.16
CA ALA A 104 27.53 -21.06 27.72
C ALA A 104 26.26 -20.28 28.04
N LEU A 105 26.37 -19.06 28.60
CA LEU A 105 25.21 -18.20 28.85
C LEU A 105 24.51 -17.79 27.56
N ARG A 106 25.26 -17.45 26.50
CA ARG A 106 24.68 -17.15 25.18
C ARG A 106 23.92 -18.35 24.62
N MET A 107 24.51 -19.55 24.69
CA MET A 107 23.83 -20.78 24.25
C MET A 107 22.62 -21.12 25.13
N LEU A 108 22.70 -20.87 26.44
CA LEU A 108 21.60 -21.09 27.38
C LEU A 108 20.40 -20.18 27.09
N PHE A 109 20.63 -18.90 26.79
CA PHE A 109 19.53 -17.98 26.46
C PHE A 109 18.84 -18.33 25.13
N GLU A 110 19.57 -18.92 24.19
CA GLU A 110 19.00 -19.46 22.95
C GLU A 110 18.26 -20.79 23.17
N ALA A 111 18.70 -21.61 24.13
CA ALA A 111 18.12 -22.93 24.40
C ALA A 111 16.94 -22.92 25.38
N ALA A 112 16.96 -22.06 26.40
CA ALA A 112 15.94 -21.96 27.44
C ALA A 112 14.49 -21.77 26.94
N PRO A 113 14.20 -20.99 25.89
CA PRO A 113 12.83 -20.84 25.38
C PRO A 113 12.36 -22.02 24.54
N LEU A 114 13.23 -22.99 24.21
CA LEU A 114 12.87 -24.14 23.39
C LEU A 114 11.97 -25.12 24.16
N PRO A 115 11.00 -25.79 23.48
CA PRO A 115 10.16 -26.78 24.13
C PRO A 115 10.99 -27.94 24.66
N ASN A 116 10.62 -28.45 25.83
CA ASN A 116 11.28 -29.58 26.51
C ASN A 116 12.77 -29.37 26.86
N PHE A 117 13.22 -28.10 27.00
CA PHE A 117 14.56 -27.81 27.50
C PHE A 117 14.75 -28.37 28.93
N PRO A 118 15.79 -29.16 29.22
CA PRO A 118 15.97 -29.86 30.50
C PRO A 118 16.51 -28.94 31.62
N SER A 119 15.76 -27.89 31.97
CA SER A 119 16.18 -26.85 32.94
C SER A 119 16.46 -27.38 34.34
N VAL A 120 15.63 -28.34 34.83
CA VAL A 120 15.79 -28.94 36.16
C VAL A 120 17.09 -29.76 36.24
N ILE A 121 17.32 -30.64 35.27
CA ILE A 121 18.51 -31.50 35.23
C ILE A 121 19.78 -30.65 35.05
N LEU A 122 19.69 -29.56 34.28
CA LEU A 122 20.77 -28.59 34.16
C LEU A 122 21.08 -27.90 35.50
N GLY A 123 20.06 -27.49 36.25
CA GLY A 123 20.22 -26.91 37.58
C GLY A 123 20.91 -27.86 38.56
N ASP A 124 20.49 -29.13 38.58
CA ASP A 124 21.11 -30.18 39.40
C ASP A 124 22.57 -30.41 39.00
N SER A 125 22.86 -30.44 37.70
CA SER A 125 24.22 -30.62 37.17
C SER A 125 25.14 -29.44 37.49
N ILE A 126 24.63 -28.20 37.47
CA ILE A 126 25.36 -27.00 37.90
C ILE A 126 25.67 -27.06 39.40
N ALA A 127 24.69 -27.43 40.22
CA ALA A 127 24.88 -27.57 41.67
C ALA A 127 25.93 -28.66 41.99
N ALA A 128 25.85 -29.80 41.31
CA ALA A 128 26.80 -30.90 41.46
C ALA A 128 28.23 -30.50 41.05
N ASN A 129 28.40 -29.84 39.90
CA ASN A 129 29.71 -29.36 39.45
C ASN A 129 30.30 -28.31 40.41
N ASN A 130 29.50 -27.36 40.89
CA ASN A 130 29.96 -26.37 41.87
C ASN A 130 30.41 -27.03 43.18
N ALA A 131 29.65 -28.01 43.69
CA ALA A 131 30.02 -28.77 44.89
C ALA A 131 31.31 -29.58 44.68
N TYR A 132 31.50 -30.17 43.50
CA TYR A 132 32.74 -30.87 43.14
C TYR A 132 33.95 -29.93 43.13
N ARG A 133 33.83 -28.76 42.48
CA ARG A 133 34.92 -27.76 42.41
C ARG A 133 35.24 -27.12 43.76
N GLN A 134 34.25 -26.95 44.64
CA GLN A 134 34.49 -26.51 46.02
C GLN A 134 35.28 -27.55 46.81
N LYS A 135 34.94 -28.84 46.71
CA LYS A 135 35.68 -29.94 47.35
C LYS A 135 37.10 -30.08 46.81
N ASP A 136 37.30 -29.94 45.51
CA ASP A 136 38.64 -29.96 44.88
C ASP A 136 39.50 -28.78 45.37
N SER A 137 38.89 -27.60 45.51
CA SER A 137 39.54 -26.41 46.08
C SER A 137 39.88 -26.58 47.56
N GLU A 138 39.02 -27.23 48.36
CA GLU A 138 39.28 -27.53 49.77
C GLU A 138 40.38 -28.58 49.97
N LEU A 139 40.44 -29.61 49.13
CA LEU A 139 41.51 -30.62 49.15
C LEU A 139 42.87 -30.04 48.76
N SER A 140 42.89 -29.06 47.85
CA SER A 140 44.11 -28.32 47.49
C SER A 140 44.58 -27.36 48.60
N ILE A 141 43.72 -26.97 49.55
CA ILE A 141 44.05 -26.13 50.71
C ILE A 141 44.41 -26.99 51.94
N ARG A 142 43.75 -28.14 52.12
CA ARG A 142 43.95 -29.04 53.27
C ARG A 142 45.26 -29.83 53.22
N SER A 143 45.96 -29.87 52.08
CA SER A 143 47.33 -30.42 52.02
C SER A 143 48.37 -29.55 52.74
N ILE A 144 47.98 -28.37 53.26
CA ILE A 144 48.86 -27.42 53.95
C ILE A 144 48.54 -27.32 55.46
N SER A 145 47.48 -27.96 55.97
CA SER A 145 47.03 -27.74 57.36
C SER A 145 46.41 -29.00 57.98
N ALA A 146 47.27 -29.92 58.42
CA ALA A 146 46.88 -30.99 59.33
C ALA A 146 48.04 -31.31 60.27
N ASN A 147 48.12 -30.56 61.37
CA ASN A 147 48.74 -31.01 62.61
C ASN A 147 47.91 -30.48 63.78
N GLU A 148 47.81 -31.30 64.82
CA GLU A 148 47.16 -31.09 66.13
C GLU A 148 45.67 -31.48 66.23
N ASP A 149 45.42 -32.69 66.75
CA ASP A 149 44.95 -32.87 68.14
C ASP A 149 44.72 -34.35 68.49
N VAL A 150 45.33 -34.83 69.59
CA VAL A 150 44.87 -36.02 70.33
C VAL A 150 45.12 -35.79 71.81
N SER A 151 44.05 -35.77 72.63
CA SER A 151 44.11 -35.92 74.08
C SER A 151 43.42 -37.22 74.49
N PHE A 152 44.06 -37.98 75.39
CA PHE A 152 43.52 -39.21 75.96
C PHE A 152 43.66 -39.23 77.48
N VAL A 153 42.62 -39.76 78.13
CA VAL A 153 42.35 -39.76 79.57
C VAL A 153 42.95 -40.97 80.29
N GLY A 154 43.43 -40.75 81.52
CA GLY A 154 43.14 -41.62 82.68
C GLY A 154 44.23 -42.56 83.19
N LYS A 155 44.51 -42.49 84.51
CA LYS A 155 44.58 -43.67 85.43
C LYS A 155 44.83 -43.28 86.90
N SER A 156 44.37 -44.20 87.76
CA SER A 156 44.06 -44.17 89.19
C SER A 156 45.18 -44.67 90.12
N PHE A 157 45.07 -44.35 91.42
CA PHE A 157 45.91 -44.80 92.55
C PHE A 157 45.36 -46.09 93.23
N PRO A 158 46.21 -46.88 93.91
CA PRO A 158 45.75 -47.93 94.84
C PRO A 158 46.15 -47.69 96.33
N THR A 159 45.30 -48.23 97.21
CA THR A 159 45.39 -48.35 98.66
C THR A 159 45.82 -49.78 99.04
N VAL A 160 46.61 -49.97 100.11
CA VAL A 160 46.87 -51.30 100.71
C VAL A 160 46.73 -51.24 102.24
N HIS A 161 46.17 -52.34 102.76
CA HIS A 161 45.71 -52.62 104.12
C HIS A 161 46.79 -53.17 105.08
N ALA A 162 46.35 -53.23 106.34
CA ALA A 162 46.94 -53.69 107.61
C ALA A 162 47.58 -55.09 107.69
N GLU A 163 48.42 -55.26 108.71
CA GLU A 163 48.69 -56.54 109.41
C GLU A 163 48.65 -56.35 110.94
N PRO A 164 48.05 -57.30 111.69
CA PRO A 164 48.23 -57.48 113.13
C PRO A 164 48.78 -58.88 113.47
N SER A 165 49.51 -59.00 114.60
CA SER A 165 49.66 -60.19 115.49
C SER A 165 50.80 -59.89 116.48
N GLY A 166 50.77 -60.12 117.80
CA GLY A 166 49.98 -61.05 118.59
C GLY A 166 50.84 -62.26 118.99
N SER A 167 51.53 -62.21 120.12
CA SER A 167 51.97 -63.43 120.83
C SER A 167 52.13 -63.18 122.32
N ALA A 168 51.51 -64.03 123.11
CA ALA A 168 51.44 -64.03 124.56
C ALA A 168 51.97 -65.37 125.10
N TYR A 169 52.19 -65.40 126.42
CA TYR A 169 52.34 -66.57 127.29
C TYR A 169 53.75 -67.16 127.45
N GLN A 170 54.43 -66.70 128.50
CA GLN A 170 55.32 -67.49 129.36
C GLN A 170 55.67 -66.67 130.62
N SER A 171 54.82 -66.68 131.65
CA SER A 171 55.22 -66.31 133.03
C SER A 171 54.11 -66.60 134.06
N ILE A 172 53.38 -67.71 133.92
CA ILE A 172 52.28 -68.06 134.84
C ILE A 172 52.77 -68.90 136.04
N ASP A 173 53.96 -69.51 135.95
CA ASP A 173 54.51 -70.29 137.07
C ASP A 173 55.19 -69.43 138.16
N SER A 174 55.44 -68.14 137.89
CA SER A 174 55.98 -67.18 138.88
C SER A 174 54.91 -66.37 139.62
N LEU A 175 53.63 -66.51 139.24
CA LEU A 175 52.51 -65.75 139.79
C LEU A 175 51.73 -66.55 140.85
N ILE A 176 51.75 -67.87 140.76
CA ILE A 176 51.01 -68.79 141.63
C ILE A 176 51.60 -68.80 143.06
N GLU A 177 52.90 -68.60 143.21
CA GLU A 177 53.59 -68.57 144.51
C GLU A 177 53.34 -67.26 145.30
N LYS A 178 52.91 -66.17 144.63
CA LYS A 178 52.59 -64.87 145.28
C LYS A 178 51.11 -64.71 145.63
N LEU A 179 50.23 -65.51 145.04
CA LEU A 179 48.78 -65.45 145.25
C LEU A 179 48.29 -66.24 146.48
N GLN A 180 49.09 -67.17 147.01
CA GLN A 180 48.69 -67.99 148.16
C GLN A 180 48.85 -67.28 149.53
N ASN A 181 49.57 -66.16 149.61
CA ASN A 181 49.89 -65.50 150.89
C ASN A 181 49.17 -64.16 151.16
N GLY A 182 48.23 -63.72 150.31
CA GLY A 182 47.63 -62.37 150.41
C GLY A 182 46.09 -62.28 150.44
N VAL A 183 45.38 -63.41 150.45
CA VAL A 183 43.95 -63.47 150.08
C VAL A 183 42.98 -62.90 151.11
N GLU A 184 43.30 -62.81 152.40
CA GLU A 184 42.28 -62.52 153.42
C GLU A 184 42.12 -61.03 153.83
N LEU A 185 42.97 -60.11 153.35
CA LEU A 185 42.84 -58.66 153.67
C LEU A 185 42.40 -57.77 152.48
N GLN A 186 42.29 -58.30 151.27
CA GLN A 186 42.16 -57.51 150.02
C GLN A 186 40.74 -57.44 149.43
N GLU A 187 39.75 -58.09 150.03
CA GLU A 187 38.40 -58.20 149.44
C GLU A 187 37.55 -56.93 149.62
N LYS A 188 37.67 -56.24 150.77
CA LYS A 188 36.95 -54.97 151.05
C LYS A 188 37.50 -53.74 150.32
N VAL A 189 38.79 -53.71 149.98
CA VAL A 189 39.44 -52.61 149.24
C VAL A 189 39.22 -52.78 147.72
N ARG A 190 39.06 -54.01 147.23
CA ARG A 190 38.72 -54.29 145.84
C ARG A 190 37.34 -53.74 145.44
N ASP A 191 36.36 -53.80 146.34
CA ASP A 191 34.97 -53.41 146.01
C ASP A 191 34.81 -51.88 145.84
N VAL A 192 35.53 -51.08 146.64
CA VAL A 192 35.57 -49.61 146.52
C VAL A 192 36.33 -49.19 145.27
N HIS A 193 37.49 -49.79 145.01
CA HIS A 193 38.27 -49.51 143.80
C HIS A 193 37.53 -49.94 142.52
N MET A 194 36.77 -51.04 142.59
CA MET A 194 35.91 -51.49 141.49
C MET A 194 34.77 -50.50 141.23
N SER A 195 34.18 -49.91 142.28
CA SER A 195 33.15 -48.87 142.14
C SER A 195 33.70 -47.60 141.50
N GLU A 196 34.89 -47.11 141.90
CA GLU A 196 35.53 -45.94 141.27
C GLU A 196 35.86 -46.19 139.78
N ILE A 197 36.30 -47.40 139.45
CA ILE A 197 36.55 -47.81 138.05
C ILE A 197 35.24 -47.81 137.26
N ILE A 198 34.16 -48.35 137.85
CA ILE A 198 32.83 -48.34 137.25
C ILE A 198 32.34 -46.91 137.01
N ASP A 199 32.46 -46.02 138.00
CA ASP A 199 32.09 -44.59 137.88
C ASP A 199 32.86 -43.89 136.75
N VAL A 200 34.16 -44.15 136.62
CA VAL A 200 34.98 -43.60 135.53
C VAL A 200 34.52 -44.12 134.16
N TYR A 201 34.18 -45.41 134.06
CA TYR A 201 33.64 -45.97 132.81
C TYR A 201 32.23 -45.46 132.51
N GLU A 202 31.37 -45.30 133.52
CA GLU A 202 30.02 -44.75 133.38
C GLU A 202 30.06 -43.27 132.96
N GLN A 203 30.97 -42.48 133.54
CA GLN A 203 31.21 -41.10 133.12
C GLN A 203 31.72 -41.04 131.67
N LYS A 204 32.65 -41.93 131.27
CA LYS A 204 33.13 -42.03 129.89
C LYS A 204 32.01 -42.45 128.93
N LEU A 205 31.20 -43.44 129.30
CA LEU A 205 30.04 -43.88 128.51
C LEU A 205 29.03 -42.75 128.36
N SER A 206 28.74 -42.01 129.43
CA SER A 206 27.84 -40.84 129.40
C SER A 206 28.41 -39.71 128.53
N ALA A 207 29.70 -39.44 128.62
CA ALA A 207 30.37 -38.45 127.77
C ALA A 207 30.40 -38.87 126.28
N LEU A 208 30.56 -40.17 126.00
CA LEU A 208 30.47 -40.72 124.65
C LEU A 208 29.03 -40.64 124.11
N ALA A 209 28.03 -40.98 124.90
CA ALA A 209 26.62 -40.86 124.53
C ALA A 209 26.23 -39.39 124.26
N CYS A 210 26.74 -38.44 125.06
CA CYS A 210 26.55 -37.01 124.82
C CYS A 210 27.21 -36.55 123.52
N LYS A 211 28.44 -37.01 123.22
CA LYS A 211 29.13 -36.73 121.95
C LYS A 211 28.41 -37.35 120.76
N GLU A 212 27.91 -38.57 120.91
CA GLU A 212 27.11 -39.26 119.89
C GLU A 212 25.84 -38.46 119.59
N GLY A 213 25.09 -38.03 120.62
CA GLY A 213 23.94 -37.15 120.45
C GLY A 213 24.26 -35.84 119.74
N HIS A 214 25.35 -35.17 120.13
CA HIS A 214 25.79 -33.94 119.44
C HIS A 214 26.20 -34.18 117.98
N LEU A 215 26.87 -35.30 117.68
CA LEU A 215 27.22 -35.68 116.31
C LEU A 215 25.97 -36.01 115.49
N GLN A 216 24.96 -36.65 116.10
CA GLN A 216 23.67 -36.92 115.49
C GLN A 216 22.97 -35.61 115.09
N ASP A 217 22.90 -34.63 116.00
CA ASP A 217 22.30 -33.32 115.74
C ASP A 217 23.03 -32.57 114.62
N LEU A 218 24.37 -32.60 114.62
CA LEU A 218 25.18 -31.97 113.56
C LEU A 218 24.96 -32.66 112.21
N LEU A 219 24.84 -33.98 112.20
CA LEU A 219 24.55 -34.76 111.01
C LEU A 219 23.15 -34.41 110.47
N GLU A 220 22.15 -34.32 111.35
CA GLU A 220 20.79 -33.92 110.96
C GLU A 220 20.75 -32.48 110.43
N ALA A 221 21.44 -31.55 111.07
CA ALA A 221 21.55 -30.16 110.61
C ALA A 221 22.20 -30.07 109.22
N LYS A 222 23.29 -30.82 108.98
CA LYS A 222 23.93 -30.91 107.66
C LYS A 222 23.02 -31.55 106.61
N ALA A 223 22.29 -32.61 106.96
CA ALA A 223 21.33 -33.25 106.06
C ALA A 223 20.21 -32.28 105.67
N ARG A 224 19.68 -31.51 106.62
CA ARG A 224 18.68 -30.45 106.36
C ARG A 224 19.25 -29.34 105.47
N ALA A 225 20.44 -28.82 105.77
CA ALA A 225 21.09 -27.78 104.96
C ALA A 225 21.37 -28.26 103.52
N LEU A 226 21.81 -29.51 103.36
CA LEU A 226 22.01 -30.14 102.05
C LEU A 226 20.70 -30.22 101.27
N SER A 227 19.63 -30.70 101.90
CA SER A 227 18.31 -30.77 101.25
C SER A 227 17.77 -29.40 100.82
N GLN A 228 18.07 -28.34 101.58
CA GLN A 228 17.71 -26.97 101.24
C GLN A 228 18.54 -26.45 100.06
N ALA A 229 19.85 -26.73 100.04
CA ALA A 229 20.72 -26.40 98.91
C ALA A 229 20.26 -27.10 97.62
N ASP A 230 19.92 -28.39 97.70
CA ASP A 230 19.40 -29.15 96.56
C ASP A 230 18.09 -28.56 96.03
N ARG A 231 17.20 -28.12 96.92
CA ARG A 231 15.97 -27.41 96.54
C ARG A 231 16.26 -26.11 95.79
N PHE A 232 17.21 -25.30 96.25
CA PHE A 232 17.60 -24.06 95.55
C PHE A 232 18.25 -24.34 94.19
N ILE A 233 19.12 -25.35 94.10
CA ILE A 233 19.72 -25.77 92.84
C ILE A 233 18.64 -26.22 91.85
N ALA A 234 17.67 -27.02 92.29
CA ALA A 234 16.56 -27.47 91.46
C ALA A 234 15.70 -26.28 90.97
N GLN A 235 15.42 -25.30 91.84
CA GLN A 235 14.69 -24.09 91.46
C GLN A 235 15.45 -23.27 90.41
N TYR A 236 16.75 -23.04 90.62
CA TYR A 236 17.58 -22.29 89.67
C TYR A 236 17.67 -23.00 88.32
N ARG A 237 17.84 -24.33 88.31
CA ARG A 237 17.84 -25.12 87.06
C ARG A 237 16.51 -25.01 86.32
N ARG A 238 15.38 -25.07 87.02
CA ARG A 238 14.05 -24.88 86.40
C ARG A 238 13.89 -23.48 85.83
N GLN A 239 14.27 -22.44 86.58
CA GLN A 239 14.18 -21.06 86.12
C GLN A 239 15.06 -20.82 84.88
N ARG A 240 16.29 -21.36 84.88
CA ARG A 240 17.18 -21.29 83.72
C ARG A 240 16.59 -22.03 82.52
N ALA A 241 16.09 -23.24 82.69
CA ALA A 241 15.46 -23.99 81.60
C ALA A 241 14.23 -23.25 81.03
N GLN A 242 13.43 -22.61 81.88
CA GLN A 242 12.31 -21.78 81.45
C GLN A 242 12.77 -20.56 80.65
N ALA A 243 13.74 -19.80 81.15
CA ALA A 243 14.28 -18.64 80.45
C ALA A 243 14.89 -19.03 79.08
N GLU A 244 15.61 -20.15 79.02
CA GLU A 244 16.16 -20.66 77.76
C GLU A 244 15.04 -21.13 76.80
N ALA A 245 13.94 -21.69 77.29
CA ALA A 245 12.79 -22.05 76.45
C ALA A 245 12.06 -20.80 75.90
N GLU A 246 11.88 -19.77 76.73
CA GLU A 246 11.31 -18.49 76.32
C GLU A 246 12.20 -17.78 75.30
N ALA A 247 13.52 -17.77 75.50
CA ALA A 247 14.48 -17.23 74.53
C ALA A 247 14.41 -17.95 73.18
N ARG A 248 14.31 -19.30 73.18
CA ARG A 248 14.13 -20.08 71.96
C ARG A 248 12.81 -19.75 71.26
N LYS A 249 11.72 -19.56 72.01
CA LYS A 249 10.41 -19.17 71.46
C LYS A 249 10.43 -17.76 70.85
N LEU A 250 11.08 -16.80 71.50
CA LEU A 250 11.25 -15.45 70.98
C LEU A 250 12.12 -15.45 69.72
N ALA A 251 13.21 -16.22 69.71
CA ALA A 251 14.07 -16.37 68.54
C ALA A 251 13.32 -16.98 67.34
N SER A 252 12.48 -18.00 67.55
CA SER A 252 11.64 -18.54 66.48
C SER A 252 10.62 -17.52 65.96
N LEU A 253 9.99 -16.77 66.87
CA LEU A 253 9.02 -15.75 66.48
C LEU A 253 9.67 -14.62 65.67
N LEU A 254 10.85 -14.15 66.09
CA LEU A 254 11.62 -13.15 65.34
C LEU A 254 11.96 -13.65 63.93
N LYS A 255 12.47 -14.88 63.81
CA LYS A 255 12.79 -15.48 62.52
C LYS A 255 11.57 -15.57 61.60
N ASP A 256 10.41 -15.94 62.14
CA ASP A 256 9.18 -16.00 61.36
C ASP A 256 8.67 -14.60 60.97
N THR A 257 8.85 -13.59 61.81
CA THR A 257 8.52 -12.20 61.46
C THR A 257 9.47 -11.62 60.41
N GLU A 258 10.76 -11.95 60.47
CA GLU A 258 11.75 -11.54 59.47
C GLU A 258 11.44 -12.17 58.11
N ARG A 259 11.14 -13.47 58.08
CA ARG A 259 10.69 -14.15 56.84
C ARG A 259 9.43 -13.51 56.25
N LYS A 260 8.40 -13.28 57.07
CA LYS A 260 7.17 -12.61 56.60
C LYS A 260 7.45 -11.22 56.04
N LYS A 261 8.39 -10.49 56.64
CA LYS A 261 8.80 -9.17 56.13
C LYS A 261 9.49 -9.30 54.77
N GLU A 262 10.38 -10.29 54.60
CA GLU A 262 11.05 -10.56 53.32
C GLU A 262 10.03 -10.96 52.24
N ASP A 263 9.08 -11.84 52.57
CA ASP A 263 8.00 -12.26 51.66
C ASP A 263 7.16 -11.05 51.20
N LEU A 264 6.69 -10.22 52.15
CA LEU A 264 5.93 -9.00 51.84
C LEU A 264 6.75 -7.97 51.04
N GLN A 265 8.05 -7.89 51.27
CA GLN A 265 8.92 -7.00 50.51
C GLN A 265 9.07 -7.48 49.05
N THR A 266 9.18 -8.79 48.84
CA THR A 266 9.19 -9.40 47.50
C THR A 266 7.85 -9.15 46.79
N GLU A 267 6.72 -9.43 47.44
CA GLU A 267 5.38 -9.18 46.89
C GLU A 267 5.18 -7.70 46.54
N LEU A 268 5.64 -6.77 47.39
CA LEU A 268 5.59 -5.34 47.10
C LEU A 268 6.42 -4.97 45.87
N ASN A 269 7.62 -5.52 45.72
CA ASN A 269 8.47 -5.28 44.56
C ASN A 269 7.83 -5.83 43.27
N ASP A 270 7.24 -7.03 43.34
CA ASP A 270 6.53 -7.64 42.21
C ASP A 270 5.33 -6.78 41.79
N HIS A 271 4.57 -6.28 42.76
CA HIS A 271 3.47 -5.35 42.49
C HIS A 271 3.94 -4.01 41.89
N LEU A 272 5.08 -3.48 42.33
CA LEU A 272 5.64 -2.26 41.74
C LEU A 272 6.04 -2.47 40.28
N LEU A 273 6.70 -3.59 39.97
CA LEU A 273 7.05 -3.95 38.59
C LEU A 273 5.81 -4.13 37.72
N GLU A 274 4.76 -4.76 38.25
CA GLU A 274 3.50 -4.93 37.53
C GLU A 274 2.79 -3.58 37.28
N VAL A 275 2.82 -2.66 38.25
CA VAL A 275 2.29 -1.29 38.07
C VAL A 275 3.07 -0.54 36.99
N GLU A 276 4.39 -0.64 36.95
CA GLU A 276 5.20 -0.02 35.89
C GLU A 276 4.88 -0.62 34.51
N ARG A 277 4.72 -1.95 34.44
CA ARG A 277 4.32 -2.65 33.22
C ARG A 277 2.94 -2.17 32.73
N LEU A 278 1.94 -2.17 33.61
CA LEU A 278 0.58 -1.70 33.29
C LEU A 278 0.55 -0.22 32.90
N LYS A 279 1.41 0.61 33.50
CA LYS A 279 1.56 2.02 33.13
C LYS A 279 2.12 2.17 31.72
N SER A 280 3.13 1.36 31.36
CA SER A 280 3.68 1.32 30.00
C SER A 280 2.61 0.86 28.99
N ASP A 281 1.90 -0.22 29.29
CA ASP A 281 0.82 -0.74 28.46
C ASP A 281 -0.29 0.31 28.25
N SER A 282 -0.70 0.99 29.33
CA SER A 282 -1.68 2.09 29.28
C SER A 282 -1.21 3.26 28.40
N GLN A 283 0.06 3.64 28.49
CA GLN A 283 0.64 4.69 27.65
C GLN A 283 0.66 4.28 26.17
N GLN A 284 1.04 3.03 25.86
CA GLN A 284 1.00 2.52 24.49
C GLN A 284 -0.42 2.49 23.92
N LEU A 285 -1.42 2.11 24.73
CA LEU A 285 -2.82 2.14 24.33
C LEU A 285 -3.32 3.56 24.06
N LEU A 286 -2.91 4.55 24.86
CA LEU A 286 -3.22 5.97 24.62
C LEU A 286 -2.60 6.47 23.32
N GLU A 287 -1.35 6.10 23.03
CA GLU A 287 -0.69 6.43 21.75
C GLU A 287 -1.36 5.75 20.56
N HIS A 288 -1.79 4.50 20.70
CA HIS A 288 -2.55 3.81 19.65
C HIS A 288 -3.90 4.47 19.42
N ASN A 289 -4.61 4.87 20.49
CA ASN A 289 -5.89 5.56 20.40
C ASN A 289 -5.76 6.91 19.69
N SER A 290 -4.71 7.69 20.00
CA SER A 290 -4.46 8.97 19.32
C SER A 290 -4.15 8.79 17.83
N ARG A 291 -3.41 7.74 17.45
CA ARG A 291 -3.20 7.38 16.03
C ARG A 291 -4.51 7.00 15.35
N LEU A 292 -5.36 6.22 16.03
CA LEU A 292 -6.68 5.83 15.51
C LEU A 292 -7.59 7.05 15.28
N GLN A 293 -7.59 8.00 16.21
CA GLN A 293 -8.33 9.25 16.08
C GLN A 293 -7.82 10.08 14.89
N ALA A 294 -6.51 10.21 14.72
CA ALA A 294 -5.93 10.93 13.58
C ALA A 294 -6.34 10.30 12.23
N VAL A 295 -6.38 8.96 12.15
CA VAL A 295 -6.86 8.24 10.95
C VAL A 295 -8.35 8.48 10.73
N ALA A 296 -9.17 8.50 11.79
CA ALA A 296 -10.60 8.81 11.70
C ALA A 296 -10.83 10.25 11.17
N ASP A 297 -10.07 11.22 11.66
CA ASP A 297 -10.13 12.61 11.21
C ASP A 297 -9.73 12.74 9.73
N GLN A 298 -8.64 12.06 9.32
CA GLN A 298 -8.22 12.00 7.91
C GLN A 298 -9.29 11.37 7.00
N HIS A 299 -9.94 10.30 7.45
CA HIS A 299 -11.06 9.70 6.72
C HIS A 299 -12.25 10.65 6.59
N GLN A 300 -12.55 11.43 7.63
CA GLN A 300 -13.61 12.44 7.60
C GLN A 300 -13.27 13.56 6.61
N GLU A 301 -12.03 14.04 6.61
CA GLU A 301 -11.54 15.03 5.65
C GLU A 301 -11.60 14.50 4.20
N LEU A 302 -11.12 13.27 3.98
CA LEU A 302 -11.16 12.62 2.67
C LEU A 302 -12.60 12.43 2.17
N LYS A 303 -13.52 12.05 3.05
CA LYS A 303 -14.95 11.98 2.73
C LYS A 303 -15.51 13.36 2.34
N GLY A 304 -15.06 14.41 3.02
CA GLY A 304 -15.39 15.80 2.68
C GLY A 304 -14.92 16.19 1.29
N THR A 305 -13.66 15.92 0.96
CA THR A 305 -13.08 16.23 -0.37
C THR A 305 -13.71 15.40 -1.48
N TYR A 306 -14.00 14.12 -1.22
CA TYR A 306 -14.73 13.25 -2.15
C TYR A 306 -16.13 13.80 -2.48
N ASN A 307 -16.90 14.21 -1.46
CA ASN A 307 -18.23 14.79 -1.68
C ASN A 307 -18.17 16.11 -2.47
N GLN A 308 -17.15 16.93 -2.25
CA GLN A 308 -16.94 18.15 -3.04
C GLN A 308 -16.63 17.83 -4.50
N LEU A 309 -15.80 16.82 -4.76
CA LEU A 309 -15.48 16.37 -6.11
C LEU A 309 -16.71 15.80 -6.82
N LEU A 310 -17.51 15.00 -6.11
CA LEU A 310 -18.76 14.46 -6.62
C LEU A 310 -19.73 15.58 -7.03
N SER A 311 -19.92 16.60 -6.18
CA SER A 311 -20.77 17.75 -6.52
C SER A 311 -20.25 18.53 -7.74
N ARG A 312 -18.92 18.63 -7.92
CA ARG A 312 -18.34 19.24 -9.13
C ARG A 312 -18.59 18.39 -10.37
N TYR A 313 -18.49 17.06 -10.24
CA TYR A 313 -18.79 16.13 -11.32
C TYR A 313 -20.26 16.26 -11.75
N ASP A 314 -21.21 16.22 -10.81
CA ASP A 314 -22.64 16.35 -11.12
C ASP A 314 -22.96 17.66 -11.84
N LYS A 315 -22.32 18.77 -11.44
CA LYS A 315 -22.44 20.08 -12.12
C LYS A 315 -21.89 20.02 -13.54
N SER A 316 -20.72 19.40 -13.73
CA SER A 316 -20.11 19.23 -15.06
C SER A 316 -20.97 18.34 -15.96
N GLU A 317 -21.57 17.29 -15.42
CA GLU A 317 -22.49 16.42 -16.14
C GLU A 317 -23.75 17.18 -16.56
N GLY A 318 -24.29 18.03 -15.67
CA GLY A 318 -25.39 18.95 -16.00
C GLY A 318 -25.06 19.88 -17.15
N MET A 319 -23.91 20.57 -17.08
CA MET A 319 -23.44 21.44 -18.16
C MET A 319 -23.24 20.70 -19.49
N LEU A 320 -22.75 19.45 -19.45
CA LEU A 320 -22.58 18.62 -20.64
C LEU A 320 -23.94 18.30 -21.29
N LYS A 321 -24.96 17.97 -20.50
CA LYS A 321 -26.32 17.73 -20.99
C LYS A 321 -26.93 18.97 -21.61
N GLU A 322 -26.74 20.15 -21.00
CA GLU A 322 -27.18 21.43 -21.55
C GLU A 322 -26.48 21.74 -22.88
N LEU A 323 -25.17 21.52 -22.96
CA LEU A 323 -24.40 21.72 -24.19
C LEU A 323 -24.84 20.76 -25.31
N GLN A 324 -25.13 19.50 -24.96
CA GLN A 324 -25.67 18.52 -25.90
C GLN A 324 -27.04 18.94 -26.43
N ALA A 325 -27.92 19.46 -25.57
CA ALA A 325 -29.22 20.00 -25.99
C ALA A 325 -29.06 21.21 -26.91
N ALA A 326 -28.13 22.12 -26.60
CA ALA A 326 -27.82 23.27 -27.44
C ALA A 326 -27.27 22.83 -28.82
N HIS A 327 -26.40 21.83 -28.87
CA HIS A 327 -25.89 21.26 -30.12
C HIS A 327 -27.01 20.66 -30.97
N ILE A 328 -27.93 19.89 -30.37
CA ILE A 328 -29.09 19.33 -31.09
C ILE A 328 -29.95 20.46 -31.68
N SER A 329 -30.25 21.50 -30.90
CA SER A 329 -31.03 22.66 -31.35
C SER A 329 -30.35 23.39 -32.51
N LEU A 330 -29.03 23.66 -32.40
CA LEU A 330 -28.26 24.32 -33.44
C LEU A 330 -28.22 23.48 -34.72
N ASN A 331 -28.08 22.16 -34.61
CA ASN A 331 -28.09 21.27 -35.77
C ASN A 331 -29.46 21.29 -36.48
N GLN A 332 -30.57 21.30 -35.72
CA GLN A 332 -31.91 21.47 -36.30
C GLN A 332 -32.06 22.82 -37.03
N GLN A 333 -31.52 23.90 -36.45
CA GLN A 333 -31.52 25.22 -37.09
C GLN A 333 -30.69 25.21 -38.38
N ALA A 334 -29.51 24.59 -38.38
CA ALA A 334 -28.65 24.47 -39.56
C ALA A 334 -29.32 23.66 -40.68
N GLU A 335 -30.01 22.56 -40.34
CA GLU A 335 -30.81 21.79 -41.30
C GLU A 335 -31.97 22.61 -41.87
N GLY A 336 -32.65 23.41 -41.05
CA GLY A 336 -33.67 24.34 -41.49
C GLY A 336 -33.14 25.36 -42.50
N LEU A 337 -32.01 25.99 -42.20
CA LEU A 337 -31.34 26.94 -43.10
C LEU A 337 -30.87 26.27 -44.41
N ARG A 338 -30.41 25.03 -44.35
CA ARG A 338 -30.03 24.28 -45.55
C ARG A 338 -31.24 24.05 -46.46
N LYS A 339 -32.38 23.63 -45.91
CA LYS A 339 -33.63 23.43 -46.67
C LYS A 339 -34.15 24.74 -47.29
N THR A 340 -34.11 25.86 -46.56
CA THR A 340 -34.53 27.15 -47.12
C THR A 340 -33.59 27.62 -48.23
N ASN A 341 -32.28 27.42 -48.08
CA ASN A 341 -31.31 27.76 -49.11
C ASN A 341 -31.47 26.89 -50.37
N GLU A 342 -31.69 25.58 -50.22
CA GLU A 342 -32.04 24.68 -51.33
C GLU A 342 -33.32 25.14 -52.04
N GLY A 343 -34.36 25.53 -51.28
CA GLY A 343 -35.60 26.08 -51.84
C GLY A 343 -35.40 27.38 -52.60
N LEU A 344 -34.62 28.32 -52.05
CA LEU A 344 -34.27 29.58 -52.71
C LEU A 344 -33.47 29.34 -54.00
N LYS A 345 -32.55 28.39 -54.00
CA LYS A 345 -31.78 28.01 -55.20
C LYS A 345 -32.69 27.48 -56.30
N LEU A 346 -33.61 26.57 -55.98
CA LEU A 346 -34.62 26.07 -56.93
C LEU A 346 -35.50 27.20 -57.47
N GLN A 347 -35.91 28.13 -56.62
CA GLN A 347 -36.68 29.30 -57.05
C GLN A 347 -35.86 30.19 -57.99
N GLN A 348 -34.58 30.43 -57.69
CA GLN A 348 -33.66 31.19 -58.54
C GLN A 348 -33.44 30.51 -59.90
N GLU A 349 -33.26 29.19 -59.93
CA GLU A 349 -33.13 28.43 -61.19
C GLU A 349 -34.40 28.56 -62.04
N ARG A 350 -35.58 28.51 -61.42
CA ARG A 350 -36.87 28.70 -62.11
C ARG A 350 -37.00 30.10 -62.70
N THR A 351 -36.69 31.15 -61.92
CA THR A 351 -36.79 32.52 -62.42
C THR A 351 -35.76 32.81 -63.52
N LEU A 352 -34.55 32.25 -63.43
CA LEU A 352 -33.56 32.33 -64.52
C LEU A 352 -34.06 31.66 -65.80
N ALA A 353 -34.70 30.49 -65.72
CA ALA A 353 -35.30 29.83 -66.88
C ALA A 353 -36.44 30.67 -67.50
N GLU A 354 -37.33 31.22 -66.67
CA GLU A 354 -38.38 32.14 -67.14
C GLU A 354 -37.81 33.39 -67.80
N VAL A 355 -36.75 33.97 -67.26
CA VAL A 355 -36.05 35.12 -67.87
C VAL A 355 -35.44 34.72 -69.22
N ALA A 356 -34.79 33.57 -69.33
CA ALA A 356 -34.22 33.09 -70.59
C ALA A 356 -35.31 32.88 -71.67
N ASP A 357 -36.46 32.30 -71.31
CA ASP A 357 -37.61 32.16 -72.20
C ASP A 357 -38.14 33.52 -72.66
N LYS A 358 -38.24 34.49 -71.75
CA LYS A 358 -38.66 35.86 -72.08
C LYS A 358 -37.65 36.57 -72.97
N GLU A 359 -36.35 36.41 -72.72
CA GLU A 359 -35.29 36.95 -73.58
C GLU A 359 -35.36 36.34 -74.99
N GLN A 360 -35.63 35.04 -75.10
CA GLN A 360 -35.80 34.37 -76.40
C GLN A 360 -37.05 34.88 -77.13
N GLN A 361 -38.17 35.07 -76.42
CA GLN A 361 -39.37 35.70 -76.97
C GLN A 361 -39.07 37.12 -77.47
N ILE A 362 -38.37 37.94 -76.69
CA ILE A 362 -37.96 39.29 -77.10
C ILE A 362 -37.08 39.26 -78.36
N LYS A 363 -36.10 38.34 -78.44
CA LYS A 363 -35.27 38.17 -79.63
C LYS A 363 -36.09 37.82 -80.87
N SER A 364 -37.05 36.89 -80.74
CA SER A 364 -37.94 36.50 -81.85
C SER A 364 -38.83 37.67 -82.31
N LEU A 365 -39.43 38.40 -81.36
CA LEU A 365 -40.23 39.59 -81.68
C LEU A 365 -39.36 40.67 -82.34
N LYS A 366 -38.11 40.86 -81.89
CA LYS A 366 -37.18 41.81 -82.50
C LYS A 366 -36.82 41.42 -83.93
N THR A 367 -36.60 40.14 -84.22
CA THR A 367 -36.34 39.67 -85.60
C THR A 367 -37.56 39.86 -86.49
N ASP A 368 -38.76 39.56 -85.98
CA ASP A 368 -40.01 39.75 -86.71
C ASP A 368 -40.24 41.23 -87.03
N VAL A 369 -40.05 42.13 -86.05
CA VAL A 369 -40.13 43.58 -86.25
C VAL A 369 -39.15 44.04 -87.32
N GLN A 370 -37.87 43.62 -87.26
CA GLN A 370 -36.88 43.96 -88.28
C GLN A 370 -37.26 43.45 -89.68
N GLU A 371 -37.83 42.25 -89.78
CA GLU A 371 -38.30 41.72 -91.07
C GLU A 371 -39.48 42.54 -91.61
N LYS A 372 -40.42 42.94 -90.74
CA LYS A 372 -41.53 43.83 -91.12
C LYS A 372 -41.03 45.20 -91.54
N GLU A 373 -40.04 45.78 -90.86
CA GLU A 373 -39.37 47.03 -91.27
C GLU A 373 -38.73 46.90 -92.66
N ARG A 374 -38.02 45.79 -92.95
CA ARG A 374 -37.46 45.51 -94.29
C ARG A 374 -38.55 45.40 -95.35
N LYS A 375 -39.67 44.75 -95.04
CA LYS A 375 -40.83 44.65 -95.94
C LYS A 375 -41.46 46.02 -96.20
N ILE A 376 -41.65 46.84 -95.16
CA ILE A 376 -42.20 48.20 -95.28
C ILE A 376 -41.28 49.07 -96.14
N THR A 377 -39.97 49.06 -95.89
CA THR A 377 -39.00 49.81 -96.70
C THR A 377 -38.95 49.32 -98.15
N GLY A 378 -39.05 48.02 -98.39
CA GLY A 378 -39.22 47.46 -99.74
C GLY A 378 -40.47 48.00 -100.44
N LEU A 379 -41.63 47.91 -99.79
CA LEU A 379 -42.90 48.44 -100.30
C LEU A 379 -42.85 49.95 -100.54
N GLN A 380 -42.18 50.72 -99.67
CA GLN A 380 -41.99 52.17 -99.85
C GLN A 380 -41.14 52.48 -101.09
N ASN A 381 -40.12 51.67 -101.39
CA ASN A 381 -39.30 51.83 -102.61
C ASN A 381 -40.09 51.48 -103.87
N ASP A 382 -40.87 50.39 -103.85
CA ASP A 382 -41.74 50.00 -104.97
C ASP A 382 -42.80 51.08 -105.23
N LEU A 383 -43.39 51.63 -104.17
CA LEU A 383 -44.34 52.74 -104.27
C LEU A 383 -43.70 53.96 -104.93
N ARG A 384 -42.49 54.35 -104.49
CA ARG A 384 -41.73 55.46 -105.10
C ARG A 384 -41.42 55.21 -106.57
N ARG A 385 -41.03 53.99 -106.93
CA ARG A 385 -40.76 53.61 -108.34
C ARG A 385 -42.01 53.69 -109.19
N HIS A 386 -43.17 53.29 -108.65
CA HIS A 386 -44.44 53.45 -109.33
C HIS A 386 -44.87 54.91 -109.43
N GLU A 387 -44.64 55.74 -108.41
CA GLU A 387 -44.85 57.19 -108.48
C GLU A 387 -43.98 57.84 -109.58
N GLU A 388 -42.70 57.47 -109.67
CA GLU A 388 -41.78 57.91 -110.74
C GLU A 388 -42.26 57.45 -112.12
N GLN A 389 -42.70 56.20 -112.27
CA GLN A 389 -43.28 55.68 -113.52
C GLN A 389 -44.56 56.42 -113.92
N ILE A 390 -45.45 56.69 -112.95
CA ILE A 390 -46.66 57.48 -113.19
C ILE A 390 -46.26 58.87 -113.68
N HIS A 391 -45.28 59.51 -113.04
CA HIS A 391 -44.80 60.83 -113.45
C HIS A 391 -44.22 60.84 -114.87
N GLU A 392 -43.41 59.84 -115.22
CA GLU A 392 -42.87 59.66 -116.58
C GLU A 392 -43.99 59.43 -117.60
N MET A 393 -44.99 58.62 -117.26
CA MET A 393 -46.17 58.41 -118.11
C MET A 393 -47.01 59.69 -118.25
N GLU A 394 -47.18 60.48 -117.19
CA GLU A 394 -47.86 61.78 -117.22
C GLU A 394 -47.11 62.78 -118.12
N GLU A 395 -45.78 62.81 -118.05
CA GLU A 395 -44.93 63.62 -118.90
C GLU A 395 -45.04 63.19 -120.38
N ASN A 396 -44.99 61.88 -120.66
CA ASN A 396 -45.22 61.33 -121.99
C ASN A 396 -46.61 61.69 -122.54
N ILE A 397 -47.66 61.62 -121.71
CA ILE A 397 -49.02 62.05 -122.08
C ILE A 397 -49.03 63.56 -122.41
N SER A 398 -48.32 64.39 -121.64
CA SER A 398 -48.20 65.83 -121.89
C SER A 398 -47.51 66.13 -123.23
N ILE A 399 -46.43 65.42 -123.55
CA ILE A 399 -45.72 65.53 -124.84
C ILE A 399 -46.66 65.11 -125.99
N LEU A 400 -47.31 63.95 -125.88
CA LEU A 400 -48.25 63.47 -126.89
C LEU A 400 -49.42 64.44 -127.10
N ARG A 401 -49.94 65.06 -126.02
CA ARG A 401 -50.96 66.12 -126.12
C ARG A 401 -50.44 67.34 -126.88
N LYS A 402 -49.20 67.77 -126.64
CA LYS A 402 -48.57 68.88 -127.39
C LYS A 402 -48.37 68.53 -128.87
N GLU A 403 -47.92 67.31 -129.18
CA GLU A 403 -47.75 66.86 -130.57
C GLU A 403 -49.10 66.74 -131.28
N LEU A 404 -50.12 66.16 -130.64
CA LEU A 404 -51.47 66.07 -131.18
C LEU A 404 -51.99 67.48 -131.53
N ASN A 405 -51.85 68.45 -130.64
CA ASN A 405 -52.28 69.83 -130.88
C ASN A 405 -51.55 70.48 -132.07
N LYS A 406 -50.24 70.21 -132.23
CA LYS A 406 -49.48 70.64 -133.42
C LYS A 406 -50.02 70.01 -134.71
N THR A 407 -50.29 68.70 -134.70
CA THR A 407 -50.85 68.01 -135.87
C THR A 407 -52.26 68.49 -136.20
N GLU A 408 -53.07 68.81 -135.19
CA GLU A 408 -54.42 69.33 -135.38
C GLU A 408 -54.39 70.77 -135.95
N GLN A 409 -53.44 71.60 -135.52
CA GLN A 409 -53.23 72.92 -136.10
C GLN A 409 -52.76 72.83 -137.57
N ALA A 410 -51.81 71.93 -137.87
CA ALA A 410 -51.38 71.66 -139.25
C ALA A 410 -52.54 71.18 -140.14
N ARG A 411 -53.48 70.39 -139.60
CA ARG A 411 -54.71 69.97 -140.28
C ARG A 411 -55.64 71.17 -140.55
N LYS A 412 -55.82 72.09 -139.60
CA LYS A 412 -56.64 73.30 -139.81
C LYS A 412 -56.06 74.17 -140.92
N ASP A 413 -54.74 74.39 -140.93
CA ASP A 413 -54.07 75.23 -141.94
C ASP A 413 -54.15 74.62 -143.35
N THR A 414 -54.03 73.29 -143.46
CA THR A 414 -54.22 72.58 -144.74
C THR A 414 -55.68 72.61 -145.20
N SER A 415 -56.64 72.49 -144.28
CA SER A 415 -58.06 72.65 -144.59
C SER A 415 -58.38 74.05 -145.14
N ILE A 416 -57.81 75.11 -144.56
CA ILE A 416 -58.00 76.50 -145.06
C ILE A 416 -57.40 76.66 -146.46
N LYS A 417 -56.23 76.06 -146.72
CA LYS A 417 -55.61 76.06 -148.06
C LYS A 417 -56.48 75.34 -149.10
N ALA A 418 -57.11 74.23 -148.73
CA ALA A 418 -58.02 73.51 -149.63
C ALA A 418 -59.25 74.36 -150.00
N SER A 419 -59.89 75.00 -149.02
CA SER A 419 -61.05 75.88 -149.25
C SER A 419 -60.71 77.10 -150.12
N SER A 420 -59.49 77.63 -150.02
CA SER A 420 -59.01 78.73 -150.87
C SER A 420 -58.86 78.31 -152.35
N LEU A 421 -58.39 77.09 -152.60
CA LEU A 421 -58.22 76.55 -153.95
C LEU A 421 -59.57 76.21 -154.62
N GLU A 422 -60.56 75.74 -153.87
CA GLU A 422 -61.93 75.53 -154.39
C GLU A 422 -62.56 76.85 -154.88
N LEU A 423 -62.33 77.95 -154.16
CA LEU A 423 -62.86 79.26 -154.56
C LEU A 423 -62.23 79.76 -155.86
N GLN A 424 -60.93 79.55 -156.07
CA GLN A 424 -60.25 79.90 -157.33
C GLN A 424 -60.75 79.07 -158.52
N LYS A 425 -61.08 77.80 -158.30
CA LYS A 425 -61.65 76.93 -159.33
C LYS A 425 -63.01 77.46 -159.82
N SER A 426 -63.91 77.80 -158.89
CA SER A 426 -65.25 78.27 -159.22
C SER A 426 -65.26 79.61 -160.00
N GLN A 427 -64.27 80.49 -159.74
CA GLN A 427 -64.12 81.76 -160.46
C GLN A 427 -63.65 81.61 -161.92
N LEU A 428 -62.96 80.52 -162.27
CA LEU A 428 -62.50 80.24 -163.63
C LEU A 428 -63.61 79.62 -164.49
N GLU A 429 -64.45 78.76 -163.91
CA GLU A 429 -65.59 78.14 -164.58
C GLU A 429 -66.61 79.20 -165.08
N ALA A 430 -66.92 80.21 -164.26
CA ALA A 430 -67.83 81.30 -164.63
C ALA A 430 -67.32 82.22 -165.76
N LYS A 431 -66.00 82.28 -166.00
CA LYS A 431 -65.41 83.05 -167.11
C LYS A 431 -65.48 82.28 -168.43
N LEU A 432 -65.46 80.95 -168.37
CA LEU A 432 -65.52 80.08 -169.54
C LEU A 432 -66.92 80.14 -170.19
N GLU A 433 -67.95 80.08 -169.36
CA GLU A 433 -69.37 80.09 -169.76
C GLU A 433 -69.76 81.39 -170.51
N LYS A 434 -69.13 82.51 -170.17
CA LYS A 434 -69.35 83.80 -170.82
C LYS A 434 -68.77 83.91 -172.24
N MET A 435 -67.69 83.17 -172.54
CA MET A 435 -67.11 83.13 -173.88
C MET A 435 -67.84 82.17 -174.82
N GLU A 436 -68.51 81.14 -174.28
CA GLU A 436 -69.36 80.24 -175.08
C GLU A 436 -70.62 80.94 -175.63
N GLU A 437 -71.23 81.86 -174.87
CA GLU A 437 -72.40 82.63 -175.33
C GLU A 437 -72.10 83.61 -176.47
N GLU A 438 -70.89 84.19 -176.54
CA GLU A 438 -70.50 85.11 -177.62
C GLU A 438 -70.22 84.37 -178.95
N LEU A 439 -69.71 83.14 -178.88
CA LEU A 439 -69.47 82.30 -180.05
C LEU A 439 -70.77 81.83 -180.71
N GLY A 440 -71.82 81.59 -179.91
CA GLY A 440 -73.16 81.26 -180.40
C GLY A 440 -73.77 82.36 -181.28
N LYS A 441 -73.51 83.64 -180.97
CA LYS A 441 -74.03 84.79 -181.72
C LYS A 441 -73.36 84.95 -183.09
N HIS A 442 -72.07 84.65 -183.21
CA HIS A 442 -71.35 84.69 -184.50
C HIS A 442 -71.79 83.57 -185.45
N THR A 443 -72.15 82.40 -184.92
CA THR A 443 -72.68 81.27 -185.70
C THR A 443 -74.02 81.63 -186.37
N GLN A 444 -74.87 82.40 -185.70
CA GLN A 444 -76.18 82.81 -186.22
C GLN A 444 -76.09 83.90 -187.31
N MET A 445 -75.02 84.69 -187.33
CA MET A 445 -74.75 85.69 -188.36
C MET A 445 -74.28 85.05 -189.68
N ILE A 446 -73.51 83.95 -189.61
CA ILE A 446 -73.07 83.18 -190.78
C ILE A 446 -74.27 82.53 -191.51
N ALA A 447 -75.29 82.09 -190.77
CA ALA A 447 -76.49 81.47 -191.34
C ALA A 447 -77.34 82.41 -192.22
N MET A 448 -77.30 83.73 -191.98
CA MET A 448 -78.08 84.70 -192.78
C MET A 448 -77.44 85.03 -194.13
N ILE A 449 -76.10 84.98 -194.25
CA ILE A 449 -75.38 85.20 -195.53
C ILE A 449 -75.68 84.08 -196.54
N HIS A 450 -76.09 82.90 -196.08
CA HIS A 450 -76.38 81.74 -196.93
C HIS A 450 -77.82 81.65 -197.47
N SER A 451 -78.74 82.54 -197.06
CA SER A 451 -80.17 82.42 -197.39
C SER A 451 -80.64 83.22 -198.63
N LEU A 452 -79.74 83.81 -199.41
CA LEU A 452 -80.02 84.40 -200.73
C LEU A 452 -79.58 83.51 -201.93
N SER A 453 -79.13 82.27 -201.70
CA SER A 453 -78.69 81.39 -202.81
C SER A 453 -78.96 79.90 -202.53
N SER A 454 -79.97 79.35 -203.23
CA SER A 454 -80.12 77.94 -203.63
C SER A 454 -80.18 76.81 -202.55
N GLY A 455 -81.40 76.26 -202.34
CA GLY A 455 -81.71 74.85 -202.60
C GLY A 455 -81.22 73.71 -201.66
N LYS A 456 -82.13 73.27 -200.77
CA LYS A 456 -82.56 71.88 -200.45
C LYS A 456 -81.56 70.81 -199.90
N LEU A 457 -81.97 70.24 -198.74
CA LEU A 457 -81.98 68.82 -198.28
C LEU A 457 -81.44 68.70 -196.83
N LYS A 458 -82.32 68.54 -195.82
CA LYS A 458 -82.84 67.28 -195.23
C LYS A 458 -81.77 66.36 -194.63
N GLY A 459 -81.87 66.14 -193.31
CA GLY A 459 -81.16 65.10 -192.56
C GLY A 459 -81.49 65.21 -191.07
N ASP A 460 -82.31 64.30 -190.59
CA ASP A 460 -83.08 64.27 -189.35
C ASP A 460 -82.44 63.36 -188.27
N ILE A 461 -82.95 63.45 -187.03
CA ILE A 461 -83.03 62.38 -185.98
C ILE A 461 -81.92 62.27 -184.90
N THR A 462 -82.16 62.94 -183.77
CA THR A 462 -82.35 62.46 -182.37
C THR A 462 -81.57 61.26 -181.78
N ALA A 463 -81.03 61.44 -180.54
CA ALA A 463 -81.44 60.80 -179.26
C ALA A 463 -80.41 61.11 -178.14
N ASN A 464 -80.73 61.95 -177.14
CA ASN A 464 -81.16 61.64 -175.75
C ASN A 464 -80.15 60.80 -174.92
N LEU A 465 -79.41 61.38 -173.96
CA LEU A 465 -79.75 61.78 -172.57
C LEU A 465 -79.91 60.61 -171.57
N SER A 466 -78.92 60.44 -170.68
CA SER A 466 -79.06 60.41 -169.20
C SER A 466 -77.76 59.99 -168.47
N LEU A 467 -77.28 60.82 -167.53
CA LEU A 467 -76.58 60.43 -166.30
C LEU A 467 -76.69 61.55 -165.26
#